data_AF-A6N0G5-F1
#
_entry.id   AF-A6N0G5-F1
#
_cell.length_a   1.000
_cell.length_b   1.000
_cell.length_c   1.000
_cell.angle_alpha   90.00
_cell.angle_beta   90.00
_cell.angle_gamma   90.00
#
_symmetry.space_group_name_H-M   'P 1'
#
loop_
_entity.id
_entity.type
_entity.pdbx_description
1 polymer ?
#
loop_
_entity_poly.entity_id
_entity_poly.type
_entity_poly.pdbx_seq_one_letter_code
_entity_poly.pdbx_strand_id
1 'polypeptide(L)' 'IPGKEGAENQKDGEYVLTYEDKDGDWMLVGDVPWEMFTDSCRRLRIMKGSDAIGLAPRAGEKSKNRN' A
#
# COMPACT_ATOMS: atom_id res chain seq x y z
N ILE A 1 13.44 -26.01 -18.97
CA ILE A 1 12.19 -25.39 -19.48
C ILE A 1 11.19 -25.42 -18.33
N PRO A 2 10.49 -24.31 -18.08
CA PRO A 2 10.84 -23.21 -17.20
C PRO A 2 10.35 -23.46 -15.76
N GLY A 3 11.02 -22.81 -14.81
CA GLY A 3 10.59 -22.76 -13.42
C GLY A 3 9.16 -22.26 -13.34
N LYS A 4 8.31 -23.04 -12.67
CA LYS A 4 6.97 -22.61 -12.28
C LYS A 4 7.16 -21.36 -11.42
N GLU A 5 6.89 -20.22 -12.05
CA GLU A 5 6.57 -18.96 -11.39
C GLU A 5 5.74 -19.29 -10.18
N GLY A 6 6.24 -18.90 -9.01
CA GLY A 6 5.49 -19.00 -7.78
C GLY A 6 4.15 -18.34 -8.07
N ALA A 7 3.07 -19.11 -7.90
CA ALA A 7 1.76 -18.54 -7.76
C ALA A 7 1.85 -17.63 -6.53
N GLU A 8 2.22 -16.37 -6.76
CA GLU A 8 1.79 -15.27 -5.93
C GLU A 8 0.29 -15.50 -5.79
N ASN A 9 -0.12 -15.79 -4.56
CA ASN A 9 -1.51 -15.89 -4.20
C ASN A 9 -2.07 -14.51 -4.50
N GLN A 10 -2.53 -14.32 -5.74
CA GLN A 10 -3.12 -13.10 -6.24
C GLN A 10 -4.40 -12.98 -5.44
N LYS A 11 -4.30 -12.30 -4.29
CA LYS A 11 -5.48 -11.78 -3.63
C LYS A 11 -6.01 -10.70 -4.55
N ASP A 12 -6.81 -11.13 -5.51
CA ASP A 12 -7.65 -10.30 -6.34
C ASP A 12 -8.52 -9.45 -5.41
N GLY A 13 -8.09 -8.21 -5.14
CA GLY A 13 -8.95 -7.21 -4.53
C GLY A 13 -8.43 -6.48 -3.29
N GLU A 14 -7.21 -6.70 -2.80
CA GLU A 14 -6.64 -5.75 -1.84
C GLU A 14 -6.28 -4.48 -2.62
N TYR A 15 -7.14 -3.45 -2.59
CA TYR A 15 -6.84 -2.13 -3.10
C TYR A 15 -6.46 -1.22 -1.93
N VAL A 16 -5.41 -0.42 -2.12
CA VAL A 16 -5.04 0.62 -1.16
C VAL A 16 -5.49 1.98 -1.67
N LEU A 17 -5.83 2.86 -0.74
CA LEU A 17 -6.19 4.24 -1.03
C LEU A 17 -5.13 5.15 -0.41
N THR A 18 -4.45 5.92 -1.25
CA THR A 18 -3.49 6.94 -0.84
C THR A 18 -3.93 8.30 -1.32
N TYR A 19 -3.41 9.35 -0.69
CA TYR A 19 -3.65 10.72 -1.08
C TYR A 19 -2.34 11.51 -1.11
N GLU A 20 -2.27 12.48 -2.01
CA GLU A 20 -1.19 13.48 -2.10
C GLU A 20 -1.57 14.66 -1.19
N ASP A 21 -0.70 15.02 -0.27
CA ASP A 21 -0.91 16.16 0.63
C ASP A 21 -0.40 17.48 0.01
N LYS A 22 -0.31 18.53 0.84
CA LYS A 22 0.14 19.86 0.40
C LYS A 22 1.63 19.95 0.11
N ASP A 23 2.43 19.05 0.67
CA ASP A 23 3.87 18.98 0.53
C ASP A 23 4.26 18.08 -0.66
N GLY A 24 3.27 17.37 -1.23
CA GLY A 24 3.44 16.49 -2.38
C GLY A 24 3.80 15.07 -1.99
N ASP A 25 3.71 14.76 -0.69
CA ASP A 25 3.95 13.43 -0.15
C ASP A 25 2.71 12.56 -0.29
N TRP A 26 2.92 11.27 -0.55
CA TRP A 26 1.85 10.28 -0.63
C TRP A 26 1.62 9.66 0.74
N MET A 27 0.43 9.87 1.30
CA MET A 27 0.01 9.32 2.58
C MET A 27 -1.16 8.34 2.42
N LEU A 28 -1.29 7.39 3.36
CA LEU A 28 -2.43 6.48 3.41
C LEU A 28 -3.67 7.20 3.95
N VAL A 29 -4.81 7.00 3.30
CA VAL A 29 -6.08 7.59 3.76
C VAL A 29 -6.47 6.94 5.09
N GLY A 30 -6.60 7.76 6.14
CA GLY A 30 -6.98 7.35 7.48
C GLY A 30 -5.95 7.61 8.58
N ASP A 31 -4.72 8.00 8.23
CA ASP A 31 -3.66 8.26 9.23
C ASP A 31 -3.79 9.62 9.94
N VAL A 32 -4.53 10.57 9.36
CA VAL A 32 -4.70 11.93 9.90
C VAL A 32 -6.16 12.24 10.22
N PRO A 33 -6.43 13.19 11.13
CA PRO A 33 -7.79 13.68 11.40
C PRO A 33 -8.49 14.16 10.12
N TRP A 34 -9.82 13.97 10.06
CA TRP A 34 -10.62 14.35 8.89
C TRP A 34 -10.45 15.81 8.48
N GLU A 35 -10.39 16.73 9.45
CA GLU A 35 -10.19 18.17 9.18
C GLU A 35 -8.86 18.44 8.48
N MET A 36 -7.78 17.78 8.91
CA MET A 36 -6.46 17.90 8.28
C MET A 36 -6.46 17.27 6.88
N PHE A 37 -7.11 16.11 6.72
CA PHE A 37 -7.25 15.47 5.42
C PHE A 37 -8.00 16.37 4.43
N THR A 38 -9.11 17.00 4.83
CA THR A 38 -9.86 17.88 3.93
C THR A 38 -9.11 19.16 3.56
N ASP A 39 -8.21 19.63 4.42
CA ASP A 39 -7.38 20.81 4.16
C ASP A 39 -6.16 20.50 3.30
N SER A 40 -5.56 19.31 3.46
CA SER A 40 -4.31 18.94 2.78
C SER A 40 -4.49 18.09 1.52
N CYS A 41 -5.60 17.36 1.38
CA CYS A 41 -5.79 16.38 0.30
C CYS A 41 -5.93 17.07 -1.07
N ARG A 42 -4.93 16.84 -1.94
CA ARG A 42 -4.92 17.35 -3.31
C ARG A 42 -5.34 16.31 -4.35
N ARG A 43 -4.94 15.05 -4.18
CA ARG A 43 -5.25 13.96 -5.11
C ARG A 43 -5.47 12.66 -4.36
N LEU A 44 -6.38 11.83 -4.87
CA LEU A 44 -6.60 10.48 -4.39
C LEU A 44 -6.14 9.47 -5.44
N ARG A 45 -5.49 8.40 -4.99
CA ARG A 45 -5.04 7.31 -5.86
C ARG A 45 -5.42 5.97 -5.25
N ILE A 46 -6.09 5.16 -6.06
CA ILE A 46 -6.38 3.76 -5.76
C ILE A 46 -5.33 2.91 -6.47
N MET A 47 -4.67 2.04 -5.73
CA MET A 47 -3.63 1.15 -6.26
C MET A 47 -3.97 -0.29 -5.89
N LYS A 48 -3.52 -1.26 -6.69
CA LYS A 48 -3.54 -2.66 -6.24
C LYS A 48 -2.54 -2.78 -5.09
N GLY A 49 -2.87 -3.53 -4.05
CA GLY A 49 -2.03 -3.74 -2.86
C GLY A 49 -0.69 -4.38 -3.22
N SER A 50 -0.63 -5.12 -4.33
CA SER A 50 0.61 -5.62 -4.93
C SER A 50 1.54 -4.51 -5.42
N ASP A 51 1.00 -3.35 -5.84
CA ASP A 51 1.78 -2.19 -6.29
C ASP A 51 2.18 -1.26 -5.13
N ALA A 52 1.59 -1.44 -3.95
CA ALA A 52 1.73 -0.57 -2.79
C ALA A 52 2.80 -1.03 -1.78
N ILE A 53 3.59 -2.05 -2.12
CA ILE A 53 4.57 -2.73 -1.25
C ILE A 53 5.65 -1.77 -0.68
N GLY A 54 5.80 -0.56 -1.23
CA GLY A 54 6.73 0.47 -0.75
C GLY A 54 6.12 1.63 0.05
N LEU A 55 4.79 1.70 0.18
CA LEU A 55 4.10 2.85 0.82
C LEU A 55 3.59 2.56 2.24
N ALA A 56 3.43 1.28 2.59
CA ALA A 56 3.09 0.88 3.96
C ALA A 56 4.38 0.62 4.76
N PRO A 57 4.44 1.00 6.07
CA PRO A 57 5.51 0.52 6.92
C PRO A 57 5.46 -1.01 6.93
N ARG A 58 6.56 -1.66 6.52
CA ARG A 58 6.67 -3.14 6.45
C ARG A 58 6.27 -3.71 7.80
N ALA A 59 5.03 -4.19 7.92
CA ALA A 59 4.59 -4.96 9.06
C ALA A 59 5.30 -6.32 9.00
N GLY A 60 6.52 -6.35 9.54
CA GLY A 60 7.29 -7.53 9.93
C GLY A 60 7.47 -8.58 8.85
N GLU A 61 8.69 -8.70 8.33
CA GLU A 61 9.23 -9.98 7.90
C GLU A 61 8.99 -11.03 9.00
N LYS A 62 7.93 -11.83 8.89
CA LYS A 62 7.88 -13.11 9.59
C LYS A 62 8.73 -14.09 8.79
N SER A 63 10.04 -13.95 8.98
CA SER A 63 10.94 -15.09 9.03
C SER A 63 10.28 -16.18 9.89
N LYS A 64 9.86 -17.29 9.28
CA LYS A 64 9.63 -18.52 10.05
C LYS A 64 10.03 -19.75 9.24
N ASN A 65 11.31 -20.07 9.45
CA ASN A 65 11.92 -21.39 9.53
C ASN A 65 11.68 -22.41 8.41
N ARG A 66 12.76 -22.58 7.65
CA ARG A 66 13.34 -23.83 7.17
C ARG A 66 12.98 -25.05 8.04
N ASN A 67 12.31 -26.01 7.41
CA ASN A 67 12.48 -27.44 7.64
C ASN A 67 12.49 -28.09 6.26
#